data_AF-A0A8J9WHD5-F1
#
_entry.id   AF-A0A8J9WHD5-F1
#
_cell.length_a   1.000
_cell.length_b   1.000
_cell.length_c   1.000
_cell.angle_alpha   90.00
_cell.angle_beta   90.00
_cell.angle_gamma   90.00
#
_symmetry.space_group_name_H-M   'P 1'
#
loop_
_entity.id
_entity.type
_entity.pdbx_description
1 polymer ?
#
loop_
_entity_poly.entity_id
_entity_poly.type
_entity_poly.pdbx_seq_one_letter_code
_entity_poly.pdbx_strand_id
1 'polypeptide(L)'
;MHTYQSTAGSETKVMLEFGNGATVAANFYQPQLPLTLTRDVDEIDGADPPQACLFSLEPAYGNMYRLRSCQDKRYYVTIRRNVAVLRTLNDPDVRERDQMFRIYD
;
A
#
# COMPACT_ATOMS: atom_id res chain seq x y z
N MET A 1 13.62 -1.10 0.75
CA MET A 1 12.42 -0.27 0.55
C MET A 1 12.80 0.89 -0.35
N HIS A 2 12.19 1.02 -1.53
CA HIS A 2 12.44 2.17 -2.42
C HIS A 2 11.40 3.26 -2.12
N THR A 3 11.85 4.35 -1.51
CA THR A 3 10.98 5.46 -1.11
C THR A 3 10.99 6.54 -2.18
N TYR A 4 9.87 6.74 -2.87
CA TYR A 4 9.70 7.80 -3.87
C TYR A 4 9.09 9.04 -3.20
N GLN A 5 9.91 10.02 -2.83
CA GLN A 5 9.43 11.30 -2.30
C GLN A 5 9.05 12.25 -3.43
N SER A 6 7.76 12.54 -3.59
CA SER A 6 7.26 13.61 -4.47
C SER A 6 7.33 14.96 -3.73
N THR A 7 8.17 15.87 -4.21
CA THR A 7 8.46 17.21 -3.63
C THR A 7 7.41 18.27 -3.98
N ALA A 8 6.13 17.90 -4.08
CA ALA A 8 5.02 18.84 -4.22
C ALA A 8 3.80 18.37 -3.41
N GLY A 9 3.54 19.04 -2.28
CA GLY A 9 2.25 19.04 -1.59
C GLY A 9 1.73 17.70 -1.03
N SER A 10 2.07 17.45 0.24
CA SER A 10 1.27 16.76 1.28
C SER A 10 1.05 15.24 1.32
N GLU A 11 1.53 14.41 0.39
CA GLU A 11 1.42 12.94 0.56
C GLU A 11 2.72 12.22 0.19
N THR A 12 3.24 11.41 1.13
CA THR A 12 4.39 10.53 0.87
C THR A 12 3.87 9.26 0.21
N LYS A 13 4.29 8.98 -1.02
CA LYS A 13 3.92 7.76 -1.74
C LYS A 13 5.03 6.72 -1.58
N VAL A 14 4.63 5.47 -1.36
CA VAL A 14 5.54 4.34 -1.17
C VAL A 14 5.11 3.18 -2.05
N MET A 15 6.09 2.37 -2.43
CA MET A 15 5.90 1.10 -3.10
C MET A 15 6.50 0.00 -2.22
N LEU A 16 5.77 -1.11 -2.05
CA LEU A 16 6.24 -2.25 -1.27
C LEU A 16 6.87 -3.28 -2.21
N GLU A 17 8.18 -3.44 -2.11
CA GLU A 17 8.97 -4.33 -2.94
C GLU A 17 9.64 -5.42 -2.10
N PHE A 18 9.63 -6.65 -2.61
CA PHE A 18 10.34 -7.78 -2.06
C PHE A 18 11.75 -7.84 -2.64
N GLY A 19 12.71 -8.42 -1.90
CA GLY A 19 14.12 -8.49 -2.33
C GLY A 19 14.38 -9.28 -3.62
N ASN A 20 13.35 -9.84 -4.26
CA ASN A 20 13.40 -10.48 -5.57
C ASN A 20 12.81 -9.60 -6.69
N GLY A 21 12.56 -8.30 -6.43
CA GLY A 21 11.97 -7.34 -7.37
C GLY A 21 10.45 -7.42 -7.51
N ALA A 22 9.78 -8.36 -6.83
CA ALA A 22 8.31 -8.42 -6.86
C ALA A 22 7.71 -7.26 -6.07
N THR A 23 6.70 -6.62 -6.64
CA THR A 23 6.00 -5.49 -6.03
C THR A 23 4.59 -5.87 -5.61
N VAL A 24 4.12 -5.32 -4.48
CA VAL A 24 2.75 -5.47 -4.01
C VAL A 24 1.82 -4.57 -4.84
N ALA A 25 0.77 -5.16 -5.40
CA ALA A 25 -0.27 -4.46 -6.14
C ALA A 25 -1.65 -4.66 -5.48
N ALA A 26 -2.43 -3.59 -5.48
CA ALA A 26 -3.82 -3.54 -5.07
C ALA A 26 -4.72 -4.24 -6.11
N ASN A 27 -5.45 -5.29 -5.70
CA ASN A 27 -6.39 -5.99 -6.55
C ASN A 27 -7.82 -5.44 -6.36
N PHE A 28 -8.21 -4.44 -7.14
CA PHE A 28 -9.56 -3.85 -7.08
C PHE A 28 -10.65 -4.66 -7.78
N TYR A 29 -10.28 -5.61 -8.64
CA TYR A 29 -11.26 -6.55 -9.18
C TYR A 29 -11.80 -7.47 -8.07
N GLN A 30 -10.99 -7.73 -7.05
CA GLN A 30 -11.32 -8.60 -5.92
C GLN A 30 -10.70 -8.07 -4.60
N PRO A 31 -11.16 -6.93 -4.05
CA PRO A 31 -10.51 -6.23 -2.94
C PRO A 31 -10.48 -7.04 -1.64
N GLN A 32 -11.41 -7.98 -1.46
CA GLN A 32 -11.43 -8.92 -0.34
C GLN A 32 -10.32 -9.99 -0.40
N LEU A 33 -9.68 -10.18 -1.54
CA LEU A 33 -8.60 -11.13 -1.71
C LEU A 33 -7.26 -10.54 -1.26
N PRO A 34 -6.25 -11.40 -1.04
CA PRO A 34 -4.91 -10.96 -0.73
C PRO A 34 -4.39 -9.95 -1.76
N LEU A 35 -3.57 -9.01 -1.30
CA LEU A 35 -2.78 -8.18 -2.20
C LEU A 35 -1.96 -9.08 -3.13
N THR A 36 -1.92 -8.72 -4.40
CA THR A 36 -1.25 -9.51 -5.44
C THR A 36 0.21 -9.11 -5.55
N LEU A 37 1.07 -10.05 -5.88
CA LEU A 37 2.44 -9.76 -6.28
C LEU A 37 2.50 -9.62 -7.79
N THR A 38 3.05 -8.51 -8.27
CA THR A 38 3.36 -8.33 -9.68
C THR A 38 4.86 -8.15 -9.85
N ARG A 39 5.42 -8.75 -10.90
CA ARG A 39 6.79 -8.46 -11.36
C ARG A 39 6.78 -7.46 -12.51
N ASP A 40 5.61 -7.25 -13.11
CA ASP A 40 5.39 -6.38 -14.27
C ASP A 40 5.25 -4.92 -13.83
N VAL A 41 6.14 -4.48 -12.93
CA VAL A 41 6.50 -3.06 -12.81
C VAL A 41 7.70 -2.86 -13.74
N ASP A 42 7.56 -3.31 -14.99
CA ASP A 42 8.66 -3.36 -15.95
C ASP A 42 9.15 -1.95 -16.27
N GLU A 43 10.35 -1.64 -15.76
CA GLU A 43 11.61 -1.42 -16.51
C GLU A 43 11.58 -0.59 -17.80
N ILE A 44 10.54 0.21 -18.05
CA ILE A 44 10.64 1.30 -19.02
C ILE A 44 11.34 2.45 -18.31
N ASP A 45 12.58 2.73 -18.72
CA ASP A 45 13.38 3.85 -18.21
C ASP A 45 12.53 5.15 -18.18
N GLY A 46 12.23 5.63 -16.98
CA GLY A 46 11.47 6.85 -16.74
C GLY A 46 9.93 6.71 -16.67
N ALA A 47 9.36 5.50 -16.71
CA ALA A 47 7.94 5.31 -16.46
C ALA A 47 7.62 5.33 -14.96
N ASP A 48 6.57 6.08 -14.59
CA ASP A 48 6.05 6.05 -13.23
C ASP A 48 5.48 4.66 -12.90
N PRO A 49 5.69 4.15 -11.68
CA PRO A 49 5.10 2.88 -11.25
C PRO A 49 3.55 2.93 -11.34
N PRO A 50 2.89 1.79 -11.65
CA PRO A 50 1.44 1.72 -11.72
C PRO A 50 0.79 2.20 -10.42
N GLN A 51 -0.32 2.95 -10.52
CA GLN A 51 -1.06 3.44 -9.35
C GLN A 51 -1.53 2.31 -8.42
N ALA A 52 -1.74 1.10 -8.95
CA ALA A 52 -2.08 -0.10 -8.19
C ALA A 52 -0.96 -0.54 -7.23
N CYS A 53 0.29 -0.22 -7.54
CA CYS A 53 1.48 -0.55 -6.76
C CYS A 53 1.87 0.55 -5.74
N LEU A 54 1.19 1.70 -5.80
CA LEU A 54 1.49 2.86 -4.99
C LEU A 54 0.52 3.01 -3.82
N PHE A 55 1.07 3.33 -2.66
CA PHE A 55 0.34 3.59 -1.43
C PHE A 55 0.74 4.93 -0.84
N SER A 56 -0.23 5.75 -0.44
CA SER A 56 0.02 6.93 0.38
C SER A 56 0.28 6.49 1.82
N LEU A 57 1.40 6.94 2.37
CA LEU A 57 1.76 6.76 3.76
C LEU A 57 1.11 7.85 4.62
N GLU A 58 0.13 7.46 5.42
CA GLU A 58 -0.62 8.38 6.27
C GLU A 58 -0.24 8.19 7.75
N PRO A 59 0.11 9.27 8.49
CA PRO A 59 0.31 9.18 9.93
C PRO A 59 -0.94 8.64 10.64
N ALA A 60 -0.74 7.72 11.58
CA ALA A 60 -1.78 7.21 12.46
C ALA A 60 -1.46 7.57 13.92
N TYR A 61 -1.41 6.59 14.82
CA TYR A 61 -1.10 6.81 16.23
C TYR A 61 0.38 6.62 16.54
N GLY A 62 1.00 7.61 17.17
CA GLY A 62 2.42 7.58 17.54
C GLY A 62 3.33 7.49 16.32
N ASN A 63 4.20 6.48 16.27
CA ASN A 63 5.13 6.22 15.16
C ASN A 63 4.60 5.18 14.15
N MET A 64 3.27 5.04 14.06
CA MET A 64 2.62 4.11 13.14
C MET A 64 1.95 4.85 11.99
N TYR A 65 1.78 4.14 10.89
CA TYR A 65 1.24 4.67 9.65
C TYR A 65 0.14 3.77 9.09
N ARG A 66 -0.78 4.35 8.34
CA ARG A 66 -1.72 3.66 7.47
C ARG A 66 -1.20 3.70 6.04
N LEU A 67 -1.43 2.63 5.30
CA LEU A 67 -1.11 2.55 3.88
C LEU A 67 -2.42 2.65 3.09
N ARG A 68 -2.70 3.83 2.55
CA ARG A 68 -3.89 4.08 1.72
C ARG A 68 -3.56 3.82 0.26
N SER A 69 -4.41 3.13 -0.49
CA SER A 69 -4.18 2.95 -1.92
C SER A 69 -4.16 4.29 -2.65
N CYS A 70 -3.22 4.47 -3.59
CA CYS A 70 -3.23 5.62 -4.50
C CYS A 70 -4.28 5.47 -5.62
N GLN A 71 -4.60 4.24 -6.04
CA GLN A 71 -5.63 3.98 -7.07
C GLN A 71 -7.08 4.25 -6.61
N ASP A 72 -7.51 3.76 -5.43
CA ASP A 72 -8.79 4.13 -4.80
C ASP A 72 -8.57 4.51 -3.33
N LYS A 73 -8.68 5.81 -3.03
CA LYS A 73 -8.42 6.39 -1.71
C LYS A 73 -9.37 5.93 -0.61
N ARG A 74 -10.44 5.19 -0.94
CA ARG A 74 -11.33 4.59 0.08
C ARG A 74 -10.71 3.38 0.76
N TYR A 75 -9.69 2.76 0.14
CA TYR A 75 -9.11 1.50 0.59
C TYR A 75 -7.75 1.67 1.25
N TYR A 76 -7.55 0.85 2.28
CA TYR A 76 -6.36 0.79 3.12
C TYR A 76 -5.88 -0.66 3.20
N VAL A 77 -4.57 -0.83 3.27
CA VAL A 77 -3.97 -2.14 3.56
C VAL A 77 -4.35 -2.55 4.98
N THR A 78 -4.84 -3.77 5.12
CA THR A 78 -5.27 -4.35 6.39
C THR A 78 -4.75 -5.77 6.52
N ILE A 79 -4.31 -6.18 7.71
CA ILE A 79 -3.94 -7.59 7.98
C ILE A 79 -5.15 -8.35 8.52
N ARG A 80 -5.64 -9.35 7.78
CA ARG A 80 -6.63 -10.33 8.25
C ARG A 80 -6.09 -11.74 8.18
N ARG A 81 -6.17 -12.48 9.29
CA ARG A 81 -5.74 -13.89 9.37
C ARG A 81 -4.32 -14.10 8.80
N ASN A 82 -3.41 -13.18 9.14
CA ASN A 82 -2.01 -13.14 8.65
C ASN A 82 -1.84 -12.87 7.15
N VAL A 83 -2.83 -12.24 6.50
CA VAL A 83 -2.77 -11.88 5.08
C VAL A 83 -3.13 -10.41 4.89
N ALA A 84 -2.36 -9.70 4.06
CA ALA A 84 -2.65 -8.34 3.68
C ALA A 84 -3.76 -8.28 2.61
N VAL A 85 -4.81 -7.51 2.88
CA VAL A 85 -5.98 -7.31 2.02
C VAL A 85 -6.33 -5.83 1.94
N LEU A 86 -7.21 -5.43 1.02
CA LEU A 86 -7.75 -4.06 0.96
C LEU A 86 -9.09 -3.97 1.66
N ARG A 87 -9.23 -3.01 2.57
CA ARG A 87 -10.49 -2.72 3.26
C ARG A 87 -10.71 -1.22 3.41
N THR A 88 -11.96 -0.83 3.57
CA THR A 88 -12.30 0.57 3.89
C THR A 88 -12.08 0.82 5.38
N LEU A 89 -11.94 2.09 5.78
CA LEU A 89 -11.77 2.46 7.20
C LEU A 89 -12.95 2.01 8.08
N ASN A 90 -14.15 2.02 7.51
CA ASN A 90 -15.38 1.73 8.23
C ASN A 90 -15.82 0.26 8.12
N ASP A 91 -14.94 -0.64 7.67
CA ASP A 91 -15.25 -2.06 7.59
C ASP A 91 -15.43 -2.63 9.01
N PRO A 92 -16.63 -3.15 9.37
CA PRO A 92 -16.93 -3.59 10.73
C PRO A 92 -16.12 -4.83 11.15
N ASP A 93 -15.54 -5.57 10.19
CA ASP A 93 -14.70 -6.74 10.47
C ASP A 93 -13.22 -6.40 10.70
N VAL A 94 -12.87 -5.11 10.64
CA VAL A 94 -11.49 -4.62 10.73
C VAL A 94 -11.29 -3.82 12.02
N ARG A 95 -10.27 -4.20 12.80
CA ARG A 95 -9.87 -3.42 13.97
C ARG A 95 -8.91 -2.32 13.54
N GLU A 96 -8.93 -1.20 14.25
CA GLU A 96 -8.05 -0.05 13.94
C GLU A 96 -6.56 -0.45 13.86
N ARG A 97 -6.09 -1.31 14.78
CA ARG A 97 -4.71 -1.80 14.82
C ARG A 97 -4.32 -2.67 13.62
N ASP A 98 -5.30 -3.31 12.95
CA ASP A 98 -5.04 -4.21 11.82
C ASP A 98 -4.68 -3.40 10.56
N GLN A 99 -4.86 -2.07 10.60
CA GLN A 99 -4.54 -1.10 9.55
C GLN A 99 -3.30 -0.24 9.87
N MET A 100 -2.64 -0.48 11.00
CA MET A 100 -1.49 0.30 11.44
C MET A 100 -0.19 -0.47 11.24
N PHE A 101 0.75 0.15 10.54
CA PHE A 101 2.05 -0.41 10.20
C PHE A 101 3.15 0.42 10.84
N ARG A 102 4.15 -0.26 11.39
CA ARG A 102 5.44 0.37 11.68
C ARG A 102 6.35 0.12 10.49
N ILE A 103 6.91 1.18 9.95
CA ILE A 103 7.85 1.13 8.84
C ILE A 103 9.25 1.31 9.42
N TYR A 104 10.11 0.35 9.14
CA TYR A 104 11.53 0.40 9.45
C TYR A 104 12.28 0.70 8.16
N ASP A 105 13.38 1.45 8.29
CA ASP A 105 14.33 1.67 7.20
C ASP A 105 15.01 0.35 6.79
#